data_AF-A0A4U9DCU0-F1
#
_entry.id   AF-A0A4U9DCU0-F1
#
_cell.length_a   1.000
_cell.length_b   1.000
_cell.length_c   1.000
_cell.angle_alpha   90.00
_cell.angle_beta   90.00
_cell.angle_gamma   90.00
#
_symmetry.space_group_name_H-M   'P 1'
#
loop_
_entity.id
_entity.type
_entity.pdbx_description
1 polymer ?
#
loop_
_entity_poly.entity_id
_entity_poly.type
_entity_poly.pdbx_seq_one_letter_code
_entity_poly.pdbx_strand_id
1 'polypeptide(L)'
;MGKTEREGISVNKQNLYRYLKNESGSEKYTSYVMQLAPAIADAMPIEIARKHNLKRGLTESELVAAAIKECSEAHQAKLLGAPLQKLEREIREATIALINLLPADVAGPLLASISAVAPQCF
;
A
#
# COMPACT_ATOMS: atom_id res chain seq x y z
N MET A 1 1.59 22.04 -22.37
CA MET A 1 2.80 22.51 -21.64
C MET A 1 3.46 23.63 -22.41
N GLY A 2 3.49 24.82 -21.81
CA GLY A 2 4.14 26.01 -22.36
C GLY A 2 5.68 25.92 -22.27
N LYS A 3 6.39 26.76 -23.04
CA LYS A 3 7.87 26.78 -23.09
C LYS A 3 8.52 27.00 -21.72
N THR A 4 7.94 27.89 -20.91
CA THR A 4 8.41 28.23 -19.55
C THR A 4 8.30 27.07 -18.56
N GLU A 5 7.27 26.23 -18.68
CA GLU A 5 7.10 25.05 -17.80
C GLU A 5 8.17 23.97 -18.10
N ARG A 6 8.56 23.82 -19.37
CA ARG A 6 9.61 22.87 -19.77
C ARG A 6 10.98 23.29 -19.24
N GLU A 7 11.27 24.59 -19.25
CA GLU A 7 12.50 25.14 -18.68
C GLU A 7 12.54 24.94 -17.16
N GLY A 8 11.43 25.16 -16.46
CA GLY A 8 11.30 24.90 -15.02
C GLY A 8 11.59 23.45 -14.63
N ILE A 9 11.07 22.47 -15.39
CA ILE A 9 11.34 21.04 -15.15
C ILE A 9 12.83 20.72 -15.34
N SER A 10 13.47 21.28 -16.37
CA SER A 10 14.90 21.05 -16.63
C SER A 10 15.78 21.58 -15.49
N VAL A 11 15.49 22.78 -14.98
CA VAL A 11 16.20 23.39 -13.85
C VAL A 11 16.00 22.58 -12.57
N ASN A 12 14.76 22.16 -12.28
CA ASN A 12 14.46 21.37 -11.08
C ASN A 12 15.16 20.01 -11.10
N LYS A 13 15.20 19.34 -12.26
CA LYS A 13 15.96 18.09 -12.44
C LYS A 13 17.43 18.30 -12.10
N GLN A 14 18.07 19.32 -12.69
CA GLN A 14 19.48 19.61 -12.43
C GLN A 14 19.75 19.92 -10.95
N ASN A 15 18.88 20.70 -10.30
CA ASN A 15 18.97 21.00 -8.87
C ASN A 15 18.87 19.74 -8.02
N LEU A 16 17.88 18.87 -8.29
CA LEU A 16 17.69 17.63 -7.53
C LEU A 16 18.92 16.70 -7.63
N TYR A 17 19.47 16.51 -8.84
CA TYR A 17 20.70 15.72 -9.01
C TYR A 17 21.87 16.32 -8.22
N ARG A 18 22.03 17.64 -8.25
CA ARG A 18 23.09 18.32 -7.50
C ARG A 18 22.93 18.12 -5.99
N TYR A 19 21.70 18.23 -5.47
CA TYR A 19 21.44 18.05 -4.04
C TYR A 19 21.65 16.61 -3.59
N LEU A 20 21.22 15.63 -4.38
CA LEU A 20 21.41 14.21 -4.07
C LEU A 20 22.87 13.78 -4.16
N LYS A 21 23.63 14.28 -5.15
CA LYS A 21 25.04 13.94 -5.32
C LYS A 21 25.92 14.50 -4.19
N ASN A 22 25.59 15.71 -3.72
CA ASN A 22 26.21 16.41 -2.59
C ASN A 22 27.75 16.23 -2.43
N GLU A 23 28.52 16.34 -3.52
CA GLU A 23 29.97 16.03 -3.50
C GLU A 23 30.77 16.89 -2.51
N SER A 24 30.28 18.09 -2.21
CA SER A 24 30.92 19.02 -1.27
C SER A 24 30.50 18.80 0.19
N GLY A 25 29.62 17.83 0.50
CA GLY A 25 29.13 17.58 1.85
C GLY A 25 28.30 18.73 2.44
N SER A 26 27.54 19.46 1.60
CA SER A 26 26.75 20.62 2.05
C SER A 26 25.57 20.20 2.92
N GLU A 27 25.52 20.69 4.16
CA GLU A 27 24.38 20.49 5.06
C GLU A 27 23.07 21.07 4.49
N LYS A 28 23.17 22.17 3.74
CA LYS A 28 22.03 22.81 3.07
C LYS A 28 21.38 21.86 2.05
N TYR A 29 22.20 21.17 1.25
CA TYR A 29 21.69 20.20 0.29
C TYR A 29 21.09 18.98 0.98
N THR A 30 21.70 18.51 2.06
CA THR A 30 21.10 17.47 2.91
C THR A 30 19.73 17.90 3.41
N SER A 31 19.58 19.13 3.92
CA SER A 31 18.29 19.67 4.37
C SER A 31 17.24 19.70 3.26
N TYR A 32 17.61 20.11 2.05
CA TYR A 32 16.70 20.08 0.90
C TYR A 32 16.26 18.67 0.53
N VAL A 33 17.19 17.70 0.50
CA VAL A 33 16.84 16.30 0.23
C VAL A 33 15.92 15.75 1.32
N MET A 34 16.14 16.08 2.59
CA MET A 34 15.27 15.64 3.69
C MET A 34 13.86 16.21 3.58
N GLN A 35 13.73 17.49 3.19
CA GLN A 35 12.41 18.10 2.94
C GLN A 35 11.69 17.44 1.74
N LEU A 36 12.44 17.03 0.72
CA LEU A 36 11.91 16.36 -0.48
C LEU A 36 11.71 14.85 -0.31
N ALA A 37 12.24 14.25 0.76
CA ALA A 37 12.25 12.80 0.95
C ALA A 37 10.85 12.14 0.84
N PRO A 38 9.76 12.71 1.40
CA PRO A 38 8.43 12.15 1.22
C PRO A 38 8.00 12.10 -0.26
N ALA A 39 8.18 13.19 -1.00
CA ALA A 39 7.82 13.26 -2.41
C ALA A 39 8.69 12.33 -3.27
N ILE A 40 9.98 12.18 -2.94
CA ILE A 40 10.89 11.23 -3.61
C ILE A 40 10.42 9.80 -3.36
N ALA A 41 10.12 9.43 -2.11
CA ALA A 41 9.61 8.11 -1.78
C ALA A 41 8.27 7.83 -2.46
N ASP A 42 7.41 8.85 -2.59
CA ASP A 42 6.11 8.72 -3.23
C ASP A 42 6.16 8.55 -4.75
N ALA A 43 7.02 9.30 -5.42
CA ALA A 43 7.22 9.19 -6.86
C ALA A 43 8.06 7.98 -7.28
N MET A 44 8.77 7.34 -6.34
CA MET A 44 9.63 6.21 -6.64
C MET A 44 8.80 4.96 -6.97
N PRO A 45 9.13 4.23 -8.05
CA PRO A 45 8.52 2.92 -8.33
C PRO A 45 8.60 2.00 -7.12
N ILE A 46 7.53 1.29 -6.82
CA ILE A 46 7.35 0.58 -5.54
C ILE A 46 8.45 -0.46 -5.29
N GLU A 47 8.95 -1.11 -6.33
CA GLU A 47 10.03 -2.11 -6.26
C GLU A 47 11.35 -1.46 -5.82
N ILE A 48 11.65 -0.27 -6.36
CA ILE A 48 12.85 0.50 -6.01
C ILE A 48 12.70 1.06 -4.59
N ALA A 49 11.53 1.60 -4.24
CA ALA A 49 11.26 2.14 -2.92
C ALA A 49 11.43 1.07 -1.83
N ARG A 50 10.93 -0.15 -2.06
CA ARG A 50 11.09 -1.29 -1.15
C ARG A 50 12.54 -1.76 -1.03
N LYS A 51 13.28 -1.85 -2.16
CA LYS A 51 14.71 -2.21 -2.16
C LYS A 51 15.54 -1.29 -1.24
N HIS A 52 15.16 -0.02 -1.16
CA HIS A 52 15.82 0.98 -0.33
C HIS A 52 15.11 1.25 1.01
N ASN A 53 14.15 0.42 1.42
CA ASN A 53 13.37 0.56 2.66
C ASN A 53 12.62 1.90 2.81
N LEU A 54 12.32 2.58 1.71
CA LEU A 54 11.59 3.86 1.69
C LEU A 54 10.07 3.68 1.80
N LYS A 55 9.55 2.53 1.37
CA LYS A 55 8.15 2.14 1.55
C LYS A 55 8.06 0.73 2.10
N ARG A 56 7.07 0.50 2.96
CA ARG A 56 6.75 -0.80 3.58
C ARG A 56 5.26 -1.09 3.42
N GLY A 57 4.89 -2.36 3.47
CA GLY A 57 3.51 -2.80 3.30
C GLY A 57 3.08 -2.90 1.84
N LEU A 58 1.84 -3.35 1.65
CA LEU A 58 1.19 -3.48 0.35
C LEU A 58 0.61 -2.14 -0.09
N THR A 59 0.65 -1.87 -1.39
CA THR A 59 -0.11 -0.80 -2.03
C THR A 59 -1.61 -1.12 -2.00
N GLU A 60 -2.46 -0.12 -2.24
CA GLU A 60 -3.91 -0.35 -2.37
C GLU A 60 -4.23 -1.41 -3.42
N SER A 61 -3.58 -1.37 -4.58
CA SER A 61 -3.77 -2.37 -5.63
C SER A 61 -3.35 -3.77 -5.19
N GLU A 62 -2.28 -3.90 -4.42
CA GLU A 62 -1.84 -5.20 -3.88
C GLU A 62 -2.76 -5.70 -2.75
N LEU A 63 -3.32 -4.80 -1.93
CA LEU A 63 -4.33 -5.15 -0.93
C LEU A 63 -5.60 -5.67 -1.60
N VAL A 64 -6.07 -4.99 -2.66
CA VAL A 64 -7.22 -5.43 -3.46
C VAL A 64 -6.93 -6.77 -4.13
N ALA A 65 -5.74 -6.95 -4.71
CA ALA A 65 -5.35 -8.23 -5.32
C ALA A 65 -5.31 -9.37 -4.30
N ALA A 66 -4.81 -9.11 -3.08
CA ALA A 66 -4.84 -10.08 -1.98
C ALA A 66 -6.28 -10.43 -1.61
N ALA A 67 -7.17 -9.46 -1.42
CA ALA A 67 -8.58 -9.72 -1.12
C ALA A 67 -9.26 -10.57 -2.21
N ILE A 68 -9.02 -10.29 -3.49
CA ILE A 68 -9.56 -11.08 -4.61
C ILE A 68 -9.06 -12.53 -4.55
N LYS A 69 -7.76 -12.73 -4.32
CA LYS A 69 -7.15 -14.06 -4.19
C LYS A 69 -7.80 -14.85 -3.05
N GLU A 70 -7.79 -14.30 -1.84
CA GLU A 70 -8.27 -15.00 -0.64
C GLU A 70 -9.79 -15.30 -0.74
N CYS A 71 -10.60 -14.37 -1.26
CA CYS A 71 -12.01 -14.63 -1.54
C CYS A 71 -12.21 -15.76 -2.56
N SER A 72 -11.38 -15.82 -3.60
CA SER A 72 -11.45 -16.86 -4.62
C SER A 72 -11.07 -18.24 -4.04
N GLU A 73 -10.08 -18.30 -3.16
CA GLU A 73 -9.67 -19.52 -2.46
C GLU A 73 -10.77 -20.03 -1.51
N ALA A 74 -11.45 -19.13 -0.79
CA ALA A 74 -12.62 -19.47 0.02
C ALA A 74 -13.79 -20.02 -0.82
N HIS A 75 -14.10 -19.37 -1.95
CA HIS A 75 -15.11 -19.88 -2.89
C HIS A 75 -14.74 -21.26 -3.44
N GLN A 76 -13.48 -21.45 -3.82
CA GLN A 76 -12.99 -22.73 -4.33
C GLN A 76 -13.09 -23.83 -3.27
N ALA A 77 -12.73 -23.55 -2.02
CA ALA A 77 -12.89 -24.51 -0.92
C ALA A 77 -14.34 -24.96 -0.73
N LYS A 78 -15.30 -24.03 -0.84
CA LYS A 78 -16.73 -24.36 -0.78
C LYS A 78 -17.18 -25.21 -1.97
N LEU A 79 -16.82 -24.83 -3.19
CA LEU A 79 -17.23 -25.52 -4.42
C LEU A 79 -16.68 -26.94 -4.51
N LEU A 80 -15.45 -27.15 -4.04
CA LEU A 80 -14.80 -28.47 -4.06
C LEU A 80 -15.18 -29.36 -2.86
N GLY A 81 -16.11 -28.92 -2.00
CA GLY A 81 -16.52 -29.68 -0.81
C GLY A 81 -15.36 -29.94 0.14
N ALA A 82 -14.46 -28.97 0.33
CA ALA A 82 -13.32 -29.10 1.23
C ALA A 82 -13.77 -29.42 2.68
N PRO A 83 -12.92 -30.11 3.48
CA PRO A 83 -13.21 -30.35 4.90
C PRO A 83 -13.53 -29.05 5.64
N LEU A 84 -14.43 -29.11 6.63
CA LEU A 84 -14.93 -27.92 7.35
C LEU A 84 -13.79 -27.06 7.90
N GLN A 85 -12.78 -27.66 8.53
CA GLN A 85 -11.62 -26.94 9.06
C GLN A 85 -10.87 -26.12 7.99
N LYS A 86 -10.76 -26.67 6.77
CA LYS A 86 -10.16 -25.93 5.66
C LYS A 86 -11.07 -24.79 5.25
N LEU A 87 -12.37 -25.05 5.04
CA LEU A 87 -13.33 -24.00 4.67
C LEU A 87 -13.34 -22.83 5.67
N GLU A 88 -13.34 -23.12 6.97
CA GLU A 88 -13.28 -22.11 8.03
C GLU A 88 -12.01 -21.26 7.97
N ARG A 89 -10.86 -21.89 7.68
CA ARG A 89 -9.59 -21.17 7.51
C ARG A 89 -9.64 -20.21 6.32
N GLU A 90 -10.05 -20.69 5.15
CA GLU A 90 -10.07 -19.87 3.93
C GLU A 90 -11.09 -18.71 4.06
N ILE A 91 -12.26 -18.94 4.69
CA ILE A 91 -13.22 -17.87 4.99
C ILE A 91 -12.62 -16.81 5.92
N ARG A 92 -11.86 -17.24 6.94
CA ARG A 92 -11.18 -16.32 7.86
C ARG A 92 -10.13 -15.49 7.14
N GLU A 93 -9.30 -16.10 6.30
CA GLU A 93 -8.26 -15.43 5.52
C GLU A 93 -8.88 -14.40 4.55
N ALA A 94 -9.95 -14.78 3.84
CA ALA A 94 -10.73 -13.86 2.99
C ALA A 94 -11.32 -12.68 3.79
N THR A 95 -11.87 -12.95 4.97
CA THR A 95 -12.44 -11.91 5.85
C THR A 95 -11.37 -10.92 6.30
N ILE A 96 -10.19 -11.41 6.73
CA ILE A 96 -9.06 -10.57 7.13
C ILE A 96 -8.59 -9.72 5.94
N ALA A 97 -8.47 -10.31 4.75
CA ALA A 97 -8.05 -9.58 3.56
C ALA A 97 -9.03 -8.46 3.18
N LEU A 98 -10.34 -8.69 3.31
CA LEU A 98 -11.36 -7.66 3.09
C LEU A 98 -11.30 -6.55 4.15
N ILE A 99 -11.07 -6.88 5.43
CA ILE A 99 -10.94 -5.89 6.51
C ILE A 99 -9.72 -5.00 6.28
N ASN A 100 -8.63 -5.53 5.73
CA ASN A 100 -7.43 -4.75 5.41
C ASN A 100 -7.65 -3.70 4.30
N LEU A 101 -8.79 -3.71 3.61
CA LEU A 101 -9.19 -2.66 2.67
C LEU A 101 -9.79 -1.42 3.36
N LEU A 102 -10.09 -1.51 4.66
CA LEU A 102 -10.70 -0.44 5.41
C LEU A 102 -9.65 0.41 6.13
N PRO A 103 -9.92 1.70 6.33
CA PRO A 103 -9.22 2.50 7.31
C PRO A 103 -9.32 1.86 8.71
N ALA A 104 -8.23 1.95 9.49
CA ALA A 104 -8.12 1.30 10.80
C ALA A 104 -9.20 1.76 11.81
N ASP A 105 -9.64 3.01 11.71
CA ASP A 105 -10.70 3.61 12.53
C ASP A 105 -12.11 3.10 12.18
N VAL A 106 -12.30 2.55 10.98
CA VAL A 106 -13.59 1.99 10.52
C VAL A 106 -13.66 0.47 10.73
N ALA A 107 -12.53 -0.22 10.70
CA ALA A 107 -12.47 -1.68 10.80
C ALA A 107 -13.10 -2.24 12.09
N GLY A 108 -12.78 -1.63 13.24
CA GLY A 108 -13.31 -2.04 14.55
C GLY A 108 -14.83 -1.94 14.66
N PRO A 109 -15.44 -0.77 14.40
CA PRO A 109 -16.89 -0.60 14.39
C PRO A 109 -17.62 -1.56 13.44
N LEU A 110 -17.08 -1.80 12.23
CA LEU A 110 -17.68 -2.75 11.30
C LEU A 110 -17.69 -4.18 11.86
N LEU A 111 -16.57 -4.66 12.40
CA LEU A 111 -16.46 -5.99 13.02
C LEU A 111 -17.45 -6.19 14.17
N ALA A 112 -17.65 -5.16 14.99
CA ALA A 112 -18.64 -5.18 16.06
C ALA A 112 -20.07 -5.32 15.51
N SER A 113 -20.39 -4.58 14.44
CA SER A 113 -21.71 -4.66 13.79
C SER A 113 -22.02 -6.04 13.18
N ILE A 114 -21.02 -6.67 12.55
CA ILE A 114 -21.14 -8.03 11.99
C ILE A 114 -21.36 -9.05 13.12
N SER A 115 -20.63 -8.91 14.22
CA SER A 115 -20.75 -9.81 15.37
C SER A 115 -22.13 -9.73 16.03
N ALA A 116 -22.77 -8.56 16.02
CA ALA A 116 -24.10 -8.35 16.59
C ALA A 116 -25.22 -9.05 15.80
N VAL A 117 -25.03 -9.30 14.50
CA VAL A 117 -26.04 -9.97 13.64
C VAL A 117 -25.78 -11.47 13.46
N ALA A 118 -24.59 -11.95 13.80
CA ALA A 118 -24.23 -13.37 13.68
C ALA A 118 -25.22 -14.36 14.33
N PRO A 119 -25.82 -14.09 15.51
CA PRO A 119 -26.82 -14.99 16.11
C PRO A 119 -28.13 -15.13 15.34
N GLN A 120 -28.35 -14.32 14.29
CA GLN A 120 -29.63 -14.20 13.60
C GLN A 120 -29.57 -14.74 12.16
N CYS A 121 -28.37 -15.09 11.69
CA CYS A 121 -28.10 -15.55 10.32
C CYS A 121 -27.87 -17.08 10.24
N PHE A 122 -27.76 -17.75 11.39
CA PHE A 122 -27.55 -19.20 11.55
C PHE A 122 -28.46 -19.73 12.66
#